data_AF-A0A9D5RV44-F1
#
_entry.id   AF-A0A9D5RV44-F1
#
_cell.length_a   1.000
_cell.length_b   1.000
_cell.length_c   1.000
_cell.angle_alpha   90.00
_cell.angle_beta   90.00
_cell.angle_gamma   90.00
#
_symmetry.space_group_name_H-M   'P 1'
#
loop_
_entity.id
_entity.type
_entity.pdbx_description
1 polymer ?
#
loop_
_entity_poly.entity_id
_entity_poly.type
_entity_poly.pdbx_seq_one_letter_code
_entity_poly.pdbx_strand_id
1 'polypeptide(L)'
;MIVYHYSQTLKEEDRLEPGHLNYTDLCEPFMQALFHGRDCFFGMLLNGKYMFAVLNRSHLRYWADYAKWATEGLFEYVRKNEYPQCVSRLRCNYFCADLSDCIRMFNEDWGEEDEEEKQKVHLFEVEVPEESLEMRDISIYDAAYDAIHDKQDVDAALKYARKYFAGEHGEEPNWEYLSAGNAVAVKDISHYLREQK
;
A
#
# COMPACT_ATOMS: atom_id res chain seq x y z
N MET A 1 2.92 18.19 10.88
CA MET A 1 3.67 17.07 11.47
C MET A 1 4.77 16.66 10.50
N ILE A 2 5.91 16.18 11.00
CA ILE A 2 6.95 15.56 10.16
C ILE A 2 6.74 14.05 10.13
N VAL A 3 6.75 13.48 8.93
CA VAL A 3 6.74 12.04 8.65
C VAL A 3 7.84 11.72 7.63
N TYR A 4 8.09 10.44 7.37
CA TYR A 4 9.18 9.98 6.52
C TYR A 4 8.67 9.28 5.27
N HIS A 5 9.33 9.53 4.13
CA HIS A 5 9.00 8.92 2.84
C HIS A 5 10.27 8.71 2.03
N TYR A 6 10.48 7.50 1.49
CA TYR A 6 11.54 7.27 0.52
C TYR A 6 11.01 7.30 -0.91
N SER A 7 11.80 7.86 -1.82
CA SER A 7 11.45 7.99 -3.24
C SER A 7 12.71 8.06 -4.10
N GLN A 8 12.61 7.60 -5.34
CA GLN A 8 13.68 7.73 -6.33
C GLN A 8 13.60 9.03 -7.16
N THR A 9 12.48 9.75 -7.10
CA THR A 9 12.18 10.87 -8.01
C THR A 9 11.91 12.19 -7.31
N LEU A 10 11.58 12.16 -6.03
CA LEU A 10 11.24 13.32 -5.22
C LEU A 10 12.46 14.21 -4.95
N LYS A 11 12.24 15.51 -4.78
CA LYS A 11 13.23 16.50 -4.36
C LYS A 11 12.69 17.35 -3.22
N GLU A 12 13.57 18.07 -2.53
CA GLU A 12 13.14 19.09 -1.57
C GLU A 12 12.22 20.11 -2.24
N GLU A 13 11.23 20.59 -1.50
CA GLU A 13 10.15 21.49 -1.91
C GLU A 13 9.10 20.87 -2.87
N ASP A 14 9.31 19.63 -3.35
CA ASP A 14 8.31 18.94 -4.15
C ASP A 14 7.06 18.63 -3.31
N ARG A 15 5.91 18.80 -3.95
CA ARG A 15 4.61 18.38 -3.40
C ARG A 15 4.33 16.95 -3.83
N LEU A 16 3.99 16.09 -2.88
CA LEU A 16 3.61 14.72 -3.19
C LEU A 16 2.17 14.70 -3.70
N GLU A 17 1.96 14.17 -4.90
CA GLU A 17 0.64 14.00 -5.49
C GLU A 17 0.02 12.66 -5.03
N PRO A 18 -1.10 12.67 -4.27
CA PRO A 18 -1.74 11.44 -3.82
C PRO A 18 -2.14 10.54 -4.99
N GLY A 19 -1.82 9.25 -4.90
CA GLY A 19 -2.16 8.28 -5.96
C GLY A 19 -1.37 8.44 -7.26
N HIS A 20 -0.16 9.03 -7.23
CA HIS A 20 0.67 9.24 -8.43
C HIS A 20 0.91 7.98 -9.27
N LEU A 21 0.91 6.79 -8.65
CA LEU A 21 1.11 5.50 -9.32
C LEU A 21 -0.13 5.03 -10.11
N ASN A 22 -1.28 5.68 -9.92
CA ASN A 22 -2.55 5.43 -10.60
C ASN A 22 -2.95 3.94 -10.68
N TYR A 23 -2.83 3.20 -9.57
CA TYR A 23 -3.24 1.79 -9.50
C TYR A 23 -4.75 1.56 -9.45
N THR A 24 -5.55 2.62 -9.55
CA THR A 24 -7.03 2.52 -9.52
C THR A 24 -7.53 1.58 -10.62
N ASP A 25 -6.95 1.68 -11.83
CA ASP A 25 -7.38 0.88 -12.98
C ASP A 25 -7.14 -0.62 -12.80
N LEU A 26 -6.16 -1.02 -11.98
CA LEU A 26 -5.88 -2.42 -11.64
C LEU A 26 -6.89 -2.98 -10.62
N CYS A 27 -7.45 -2.11 -9.79
CA CYS A 27 -8.35 -2.47 -8.69
C CYS A 27 -9.83 -2.32 -9.04
N GLU A 28 -10.15 -1.45 -9.99
CA GLU A 28 -11.52 -1.13 -10.41
C GLU A 28 -12.33 -2.36 -10.88
N PRO A 29 -11.78 -3.30 -11.67
CA PRO A 29 -12.50 -4.52 -12.04
C PRO A 29 -12.92 -5.36 -10.82
N PHE A 30 -12.05 -5.45 -9.80
CA PHE A 30 -12.34 -6.18 -8.57
C PHE A 30 -13.43 -5.51 -7.73
N MET A 31 -13.41 -4.17 -7.63
CA MET A 31 -14.50 -3.42 -7.02
C MET A 31 -15.84 -3.67 -7.72
N GLN A 32 -15.85 -3.58 -9.05
CA GLN A 32 -17.05 -3.82 -9.87
C GLN A 32 -17.60 -5.23 -9.66
N ALA A 33 -16.73 -6.23 -9.60
CA ALA A 33 -17.13 -7.59 -9.33
C ALA A 33 -17.83 -7.73 -7.95
N LEU A 34 -17.33 -7.06 -6.90
CA LEU A 34 -18.00 -7.05 -5.59
C LEU A 34 -19.38 -6.39 -5.61
N PHE A 35 -19.56 -5.31 -6.39
CA PHE A 35 -20.89 -4.71 -6.60
C PHE A 35 -21.88 -5.69 -7.26
N HIS A 36 -21.40 -6.59 -8.12
CA HIS A 36 -22.21 -7.64 -8.73
C HIS A 36 -22.38 -8.89 -7.86
N GLY A 37 -21.54 -9.05 -6.84
CA GLY A 37 -21.67 -10.09 -5.82
C GLY A 37 -20.38 -10.89 -5.59
N ARG A 38 -20.31 -11.58 -4.46
CA ARG A 38 -19.13 -12.34 -4.02
C ARG A 38 -18.74 -13.43 -5.02
N ASP A 39 -19.70 -14.09 -5.64
CA ASP A 39 -19.44 -15.12 -6.66
C ASP A 39 -18.78 -14.51 -7.91
N CYS A 40 -19.14 -13.28 -8.29
CA CYS A 40 -18.52 -12.58 -9.41
C CYS A 40 -17.07 -12.22 -9.07
N PHE A 41 -16.83 -11.70 -7.86
CA PHE A 41 -15.47 -11.43 -7.37
C PHE A 41 -14.62 -12.70 -7.30
N PHE A 42 -15.16 -13.80 -6.80
CA PHE A 42 -14.47 -15.08 -6.75
C PHE A 42 -14.12 -15.61 -8.15
N GLY A 43 -15.02 -15.47 -9.12
CA GLY A 43 -14.74 -15.78 -10.52
C GLY A 43 -13.58 -14.96 -11.09
N MET A 44 -13.50 -13.68 -10.74
CA MET A 44 -12.38 -12.82 -11.12
C MET A 44 -11.06 -13.21 -10.44
N LEU A 45 -11.09 -13.60 -9.16
CA LEU A 45 -9.90 -14.12 -8.48
C LEU A 45 -9.34 -15.34 -9.20
N LEU A 46 -10.19 -16.30 -9.57
CA LEU A 46 -9.76 -17.50 -10.30
C LEU A 46 -9.17 -17.15 -11.66
N ASN A 47 -9.76 -16.18 -12.38
CA ASN A 47 -9.24 -15.71 -13.65
C ASN A 47 -7.87 -15.02 -13.48
N GLY A 48 -7.74 -14.12 -12.49
CA GLY A 48 -6.48 -13.47 -12.15
C GLY A 48 -5.39 -14.46 -11.78
N LYS A 49 -5.71 -15.47 -10.98
CA LYS A 49 -4.80 -16.56 -10.60
C LYS A 49 -4.34 -17.37 -11.82
N TYR A 50 -5.25 -17.68 -12.74
CA TYR A 50 -4.90 -18.35 -14.00
C TYR A 50 -3.97 -17.49 -14.86
N MET A 51 -4.30 -16.22 -15.06
CA MET A 51 -3.48 -15.27 -15.82
C MET A 51 -2.09 -15.10 -15.21
N PHE A 52 -2.01 -15.00 -13.89
CA PHE A 52 -0.76 -14.96 -13.15
C PHE A 52 0.10 -16.20 -13.43
N ALA A 53 -0.49 -17.40 -13.41
CA ALA A 53 0.25 -18.64 -13.71
C ALA A 53 0.77 -18.67 -15.15
N VAL A 54 -0.01 -18.18 -16.12
CA VAL A 54 0.40 -18.07 -17.52
C VAL A 54 1.56 -17.07 -17.67
N LEU A 55 1.42 -15.87 -17.13
CA LEU A 55 2.43 -14.81 -17.22
C LEU A 55 3.73 -15.19 -16.50
N ASN A 56 3.64 -15.88 -15.36
CA ASN A 56 4.79 -16.40 -14.64
C ASN A 56 5.57 -17.41 -15.50
N ARG A 57 4.87 -18.31 -16.19
CA ARG A 57 5.50 -19.26 -17.13
C ARG A 57 6.16 -18.57 -18.32
N SER A 58 5.73 -17.37 -18.67
CA SER A 58 6.26 -16.57 -19.77
C SER A 58 7.26 -15.48 -19.34
N HIS A 59 7.62 -15.42 -18.05
CA HIS A 59 8.49 -14.37 -17.48
C HIS A 59 7.97 -12.93 -17.67
N LEU A 60 6.64 -12.75 -17.68
CA LEU A 60 5.97 -11.45 -17.87
C LEU A 60 5.21 -11.01 -16.60
N ARG A 61 5.70 -11.41 -15.42
CA ARG A 61 4.92 -11.37 -14.16
C ARG A 61 4.88 -10.00 -13.47
N TYR A 62 5.77 -9.07 -13.76
CA TYR A 62 6.08 -7.91 -12.89
C TYR A 62 4.84 -7.14 -12.36
N TRP A 63 3.76 -7.02 -13.14
CA TRP A 63 2.51 -6.33 -12.73
C TRP A 63 1.32 -7.24 -12.41
N ALA A 64 1.50 -8.56 -12.46
CA ALA A 64 0.40 -9.53 -12.50
C ALA A 64 -0.13 -9.98 -11.13
N ASP A 65 0.26 -9.34 -10.03
CA ASP A 65 -0.14 -9.75 -8.67
C ASP A 65 -1.64 -9.53 -8.42
N TYR A 66 -2.42 -10.49 -8.89
CA TYR A 66 -3.88 -10.48 -8.79
C TYR A 66 -4.35 -10.43 -7.34
N ALA A 67 -3.61 -11.03 -6.40
CA ALA A 67 -4.00 -11.07 -4.99
C ALA A 67 -3.88 -9.68 -4.37
N LYS A 68 -2.80 -8.95 -4.69
CA LYS A 68 -2.62 -7.56 -4.27
C LYS A 68 -3.75 -6.68 -4.80
N TRP A 69 -3.99 -6.69 -6.12
CA TRP A 69 -5.01 -5.84 -6.73
C TRP A 69 -6.43 -6.19 -6.31
N ALA A 70 -6.71 -7.48 -6.07
CA ALA A 70 -7.98 -7.90 -5.51
C ALA A 70 -8.17 -7.42 -4.06
N THR A 71 -7.11 -7.47 -3.25
CA THR A 71 -7.15 -7.01 -1.86
C THR A 71 -7.35 -5.50 -1.79
N GLU A 72 -6.59 -4.71 -2.56
CA GLU A 72 -6.79 -3.26 -2.64
C GLU A 72 -8.19 -2.89 -3.19
N GLY A 73 -8.67 -3.58 -4.22
CA GLY A 73 -10.01 -3.39 -4.76
C GLY A 73 -11.10 -3.71 -3.73
N LEU A 74 -10.92 -4.76 -2.94
CA LEU A 74 -11.83 -5.13 -1.85
C LEU A 74 -11.81 -4.07 -0.73
N PHE A 75 -10.63 -3.57 -0.36
CA PHE A 75 -10.51 -2.49 0.63
C PHE A 75 -11.20 -1.22 0.14
N GLU A 76 -10.96 -0.80 -1.10
CA GLU A 76 -11.62 0.40 -1.64
C GLU A 76 -13.14 0.20 -1.78
N TYR A 77 -13.61 -1.02 -2.09
CA TYR A 77 -15.04 -1.35 -2.04
C TYR A 77 -15.62 -1.14 -0.64
N VAL A 78 -14.99 -1.69 0.40
CA VAL A 78 -15.45 -1.53 1.80
C VAL A 78 -15.40 -0.06 2.20
N ARG A 79 -14.31 0.65 1.89
CA ARG A 79 -14.16 2.07 2.19
C ARG A 79 -15.28 2.90 1.54
N LYS A 80 -15.51 2.76 0.24
CA LYS A 80 -16.54 3.53 -0.48
C LYS A 80 -17.96 3.31 0.07
N ASN A 81 -18.27 2.08 0.49
CA ASN A 81 -19.63 1.71 0.89
C ASN A 81 -19.89 1.84 2.39
N GLU A 82 -18.89 1.63 3.24
CA GLU A 82 -19.04 1.52 4.68
C GLU A 82 -18.26 2.60 5.46
N TYR A 83 -17.14 3.11 4.92
CA TYR A 83 -16.26 4.09 5.58
C TYR A 83 -15.85 5.24 4.63
N PRO A 84 -16.80 5.95 3.98
CA PRO A 84 -16.47 6.91 2.92
C PRO A 84 -15.63 8.09 3.39
N GLN A 85 -15.64 8.37 4.69
CA GLN A 85 -14.82 9.40 5.35
C GLN A 85 -13.33 9.03 5.42
N CYS A 86 -12.98 7.75 5.33
CA CYS A 86 -11.60 7.31 5.44
C CYS A 86 -10.81 7.56 4.16
N VAL A 87 -9.50 7.81 4.32
CA VAL A 87 -8.53 7.96 3.22
C VAL A 87 -8.49 6.70 2.37
N SER A 88 -8.47 6.88 1.04
CA SER A 88 -8.31 5.80 0.09
C SER A 88 -6.86 5.39 -0.04
N ARG A 89 -6.58 4.09 0.18
CA ARG A 89 -5.28 3.45 -0.09
C ARG A 89 -4.82 3.61 -1.54
N LEU A 90 -5.77 3.75 -2.48
CA LEU A 90 -5.48 3.93 -3.90
C LEU A 90 -5.18 5.39 -4.27
N ARG A 91 -5.49 6.34 -3.39
CA ARG A 91 -5.43 7.78 -3.66
C ARG A 91 -4.82 8.55 -2.48
N CYS A 92 -3.79 7.96 -1.88
CA CYS A 92 -3.02 8.58 -0.80
C CYS A 92 -1.53 8.54 -1.12
N ASN A 93 -0.77 9.21 -0.27
CA ASN A 93 0.64 8.98 -0.07
C ASN A 93 0.82 8.14 1.20
N TYR A 94 1.83 7.29 1.20
CA TYR A 94 2.19 6.41 2.31
C TYR A 94 3.44 6.95 3.01
N PHE A 95 3.39 6.94 4.34
CA PHE A 95 4.43 7.50 5.20
C PHE A 95 4.77 6.56 6.34
N CYS A 96 6.01 6.67 6.81
CA CYS A 96 6.45 6.13 8.09
C CYS A 96 6.42 7.25 9.13
N ALA A 97 5.96 6.97 10.35
CA ALA A 97 6.03 7.95 11.44
C ALA A 97 7.36 7.95 12.17
N ASP A 98 8.07 6.82 12.16
CA ASP A 98 9.38 6.69 12.78
C ASP A 98 10.46 6.43 11.73
N LEU A 99 11.63 7.04 11.95
CA LEU A 99 12.78 6.91 11.06
C LEU A 99 13.30 5.46 11.05
N SER A 100 13.28 4.78 12.20
CA SER A 100 13.71 3.38 12.32
C SER A 100 12.80 2.43 11.55
N ASP A 101 11.49 2.67 11.53
CA ASP A 101 10.55 1.92 10.71
C ASP A 101 10.81 2.15 9.22
N CYS A 102 11.07 3.39 8.83
CA CYS A 102 11.38 3.73 7.44
C CYS A 102 12.68 3.06 6.97
N ILE A 103 13.69 3.03 7.83
CA ILE A 103 14.95 2.31 7.61
C ILE A 103 14.72 0.80 7.46
N ARG A 104 13.91 0.21 8.34
CA ARG A 104 13.58 -1.22 8.29
C ARG A 104 12.89 -1.56 6.97
N MET A 105 11.87 -0.79 6.58
CA MET A 105 11.15 -0.98 5.31
C MET A 105 12.07 -0.81 4.10
N PHE A 106 12.96 0.19 4.11
CA PHE A 106 13.95 0.35 3.06
C PHE A 106 14.84 -0.90 2.92
N ASN A 107 15.30 -1.48 4.03
CA ASN A 107 16.11 -2.69 4.02
C ASN A 107 15.32 -3.92 3.55
N GLU A 108 14.02 -4.01 3.84
CA GLU A 108 13.14 -5.08 3.36
C GLU A 108 12.91 -4.98 1.84
N ASP A 109 12.70 -3.78 1.32
CA ASP A 109 12.39 -3.55 -0.11
C ASP A 109 13.65 -3.52 -1.00
N TRP A 110 14.76 -2.97 -0.50
CA TRP A 110 15.96 -2.66 -1.30
C TRP A 110 17.24 -3.29 -0.74
N GLY A 111 17.21 -3.96 0.41
CA GLY A 111 18.42 -4.46 1.07
C GLY A 111 19.21 -5.49 0.26
N GLU A 112 18.53 -6.28 -0.56
CA GLU A 112 19.13 -7.28 -1.45
C GLU A 112 19.55 -6.73 -2.82
N GLU A 113 19.14 -5.51 -3.17
CA GLU A 113 19.52 -4.85 -4.42
C GLU A 113 21.00 -4.43 -4.41
N ASP A 114 21.54 -4.16 -5.60
CA ASP A 114 22.90 -3.65 -5.73
C ASP A 114 23.02 -2.20 -5.23
N GLU A 115 24.25 -1.78 -4.97
CA GLU A 115 24.52 -0.43 -4.46
C GLU A 115 24.11 0.67 -5.44
N GLU A 116 24.08 0.39 -6.75
CA GLU A 116 23.66 1.40 -7.73
C GLU A 116 22.16 1.67 -7.62
N GLU A 117 21.34 0.63 -7.47
CA GLU A 117 19.90 0.76 -7.26
C GLU A 117 19.58 1.40 -5.90
N LYS A 118 20.27 0.99 -4.84
CA LYS A 118 20.12 1.59 -3.50
C LYS A 118 20.41 3.09 -3.51
N GLN A 119 21.44 3.54 -4.24
CA GLN A 119 21.81 4.96 -4.30
C GLN A 119 20.77 5.83 -5.01
N LYS A 120 19.89 5.24 -5.82
CA LYS A 120 18.79 5.98 -6.47
C LYS A 120 17.66 6.31 -5.50
N VAL A 121 17.58 5.62 -4.36
CA VAL A 121 16.53 5.83 -3.37
C VAL A 121 16.98 6.89 -2.37
N HIS A 122 16.15 7.92 -2.22
CA HIS A 122 16.36 9.01 -1.28
C HIS A 122 15.31 8.98 -0.18
N LEU A 123 15.68 9.35 1.04
CA LEU A 123 14.77 9.47 2.18
C LEU A 123 14.52 10.94 2.49
N PHE A 124 13.26 11.31 2.68
CA PHE A 124 12.84 12.67 2.95
C PHE A 124 12.07 12.79 4.28
N GLU A 125 12.31 13.89 4.99
CA GLU A 125 11.33 14.44 5.92
C GLU A 125 10.24 15.12 5.09
N VAL A 126 8.99 14.78 5.37
CA VAL A 126 7.81 15.32 4.68
C VAL A 126 6.93 16.02 5.70
N GLU A 127 6.58 17.27 5.42
CA GLU A 127 5.60 18.01 6.20
C GLU A 127 4.19 17.68 5.72
N VAL A 128 3.36 17.20 6.65
CA VAL A 128 1.95 16.83 6.42
C VAL A 128 1.08 17.42 7.52
N PRO A 129 -0.10 18.02 7.21
CA PRO A 129 -1.06 18.45 8.21
C PRO A 129 -1.55 17.25 9.03
N GLU A 130 -1.49 17.36 10.35
CA GLU A 130 -1.80 16.25 11.27
C GLU A 130 -3.24 15.75 11.10
N GLU A 131 -4.17 16.67 10.85
CA GLU A 131 -5.58 16.38 10.59
C GLU A 131 -5.85 15.62 9.30
N SER A 132 -4.86 15.54 8.40
CA SER A 132 -4.96 14.79 7.14
C SER A 132 -4.37 13.39 7.21
N LEU A 133 -3.70 13.04 8.32
CA LEU A 133 -3.08 11.75 8.51
C LEU A 133 -4.08 10.76 9.13
N GLU A 134 -4.17 9.59 8.50
CA GLU A 134 -4.78 8.42 9.09
C GLU A 134 -3.71 7.39 9.41
N MET A 135 -3.77 6.84 10.62
CA MET A 135 -2.88 5.78 11.07
C MET A 135 -3.64 4.46 11.04
N ARG A 136 -3.05 3.43 10.42
CA ARG A 136 -3.65 2.11 10.26
C ARG A 136 -2.63 1.01 10.52
N ASP A 137 -3.10 -0.11 11.04
CA ASP A 137 -2.24 -1.28 11.24
C ASP A 137 -2.17 -2.10 9.94
N ILE A 138 -1.01 -2.06 9.26
CA ILE A 138 -0.80 -2.71 7.96
C ILE A 138 -0.85 -4.24 8.09
N SER A 139 -0.59 -4.80 9.27
CA SER A 139 -0.68 -6.25 9.47
C SER A 139 -2.10 -6.81 9.22
N ILE A 140 -3.12 -5.97 9.37
CA ILE A 140 -4.52 -6.33 9.03
C ILE A 140 -4.70 -6.41 7.51
N TYR A 141 -4.05 -5.52 6.76
CA TYR A 141 -4.02 -5.61 5.31
C TYR A 141 -3.29 -6.87 4.85
N ASP A 142 -2.14 -7.18 5.45
CA ASP A 142 -1.36 -8.39 5.13
C ASP A 142 -2.18 -9.66 5.39
N ALA A 143 -2.90 -9.73 6.51
CA ALA A 143 -3.80 -10.83 6.81
C ALA A 143 -4.96 -10.98 5.79
N ALA A 144 -5.42 -9.86 5.21
CA ALA A 144 -6.40 -9.88 4.13
C ALA A 144 -5.79 -10.36 2.82
N TYR A 145 -4.59 -9.90 2.50
CA TYR A 145 -3.82 -10.36 1.34
C TYR A 145 -3.61 -11.86 1.41
N ASP A 146 -3.16 -12.41 2.54
CA ASP A 146 -2.95 -13.85 2.74
C ASP A 146 -4.26 -14.64 2.60
N ALA A 147 -5.37 -14.11 3.12
CA ALA A 147 -6.68 -14.72 2.96
C ALA A 147 -7.06 -14.85 1.47
N ILE A 148 -6.77 -13.83 0.65
CA ILE A 148 -7.02 -13.86 -0.80
C ILE A 148 -6.01 -14.77 -1.52
N HIS A 149 -4.72 -14.62 -1.24
CA HIS A 149 -3.63 -15.29 -1.95
C HIS A 149 -3.66 -16.81 -1.75
N ASP A 150 -3.73 -17.25 -0.49
CA ASP A 150 -3.58 -18.66 -0.13
C ASP A 150 -4.92 -19.39 -0.17
N LYS A 151 -5.95 -18.77 0.41
CA LYS A 151 -7.23 -19.44 0.73
C LYS A 151 -8.36 -19.03 -0.20
N GLN A 152 -8.20 -17.94 -0.96
CA GLN A 152 -9.28 -17.28 -1.71
C GLN A 152 -10.52 -17.02 -0.81
N ASP A 153 -10.28 -16.71 0.46
CA ASP A 153 -11.30 -16.49 1.47
C ASP A 153 -11.75 -15.02 1.45
N VAL A 154 -12.71 -14.74 0.56
CA VAL A 154 -13.26 -13.40 0.33
C VAL A 154 -13.95 -12.85 1.58
N ASP A 155 -14.62 -13.71 2.36
CA ASP A 155 -15.36 -13.29 3.54
C ASP A 155 -14.41 -12.91 4.68
N ALA A 156 -13.32 -13.65 4.87
CA ALA A 156 -12.26 -13.25 5.80
C ALA A 156 -11.60 -11.93 5.37
N ALA A 157 -11.27 -11.76 4.09
CA ALA A 157 -10.68 -10.52 3.59
C ALA A 157 -11.61 -9.31 3.79
N LEU A 158 -12.92 -9.46 3.53
CA LEU A 158 -13.92 -8.42 3.81
C LEU A 158 -13.99 -8.07 5.29
N LYS A 159 -13.83 -9.04 6.19
CA LYS A 159 -13.77 -8.78 7.62
C LYS A 159 -12.53 -7.97 7.98
N TYR A 160 -11.36 -8.32 7.47
CA TYR A 160 -10.13 -7.57 7.72
C TYR A 160 -10.19 -6.14 7.18
N ALA A 161 -10.73 -5.94 5.98
CA ALA A 161 -10.94 -4.60 5.43
C ALA A 161 -11.80 -3.71 6.34
N ARG A 162 -12.89 -4.26 6.90
CA ARG A 162 -13.71 -3.53 7.88
C ARG A 162 -12.94 -3.18 9.15
N LYS A 163 -12.17 -4.13 9.68
CA LYS A 163 -11.32 -3.90 10.86
C LYS A 163 -10.32 -2.77 10.62
N TYR A 164 -9.65 -2.80 9.47
CA TYR A 164 -8.67 -1.79 9.07
C TYR A 164 -9.29 -0.38 9.08
N PHE A 165 -10.42 -0.18 8.39
CA PHE A 165 -11.07 1.14 8.33
C PHE A 165 -11.76 1.54 9.64
N ALA A 166 -12.22 0.59 10.44
CA ALA A 166 -12.71 0.86 11.80
C ALA A 166 -11.61 1.35 12.76
N GLY A 167 -10.33 1.20 12.39
CA GLY A 167 -9.18 1.57 13.23
C GLY A 167 -8.85 0.52 14.29
N GLU A 168 -9.30 -0.73 14.10
CA GLU A 168 -8.80 -1.84 14.91
C GLU A 168 -7.31 -2.08 14.62
N HIS A 169 -6.61 -2.65 15.59
CA HIS A 169 -5.18 -2.96 15.50
C HIS A 169 -4.84 -4.18 16.38
N GLY A 170 -3.69 -4.81 16.10
CA GLY A 170 -3.14 -5.89 16.90
C GLY A 170 -2.56 -5.43 18.25
N GLU A 171 -2.03 -6.39 19.02
CA GLU A 171 -1.32 -6.10 20.28
C GLU A 171 0.00 -5.37 20.01
N GLU A 172 0.69 -5.72 18.93
CA GLU A 172 1.92 -5.09 18.43
C GLU A 172 1.64 -4.55 17.02
N PRO A 173 1.01 -3.37 16.90
CA PRO A 173 0.60 -2.82 15.62
C PRO A 173 1.81 -2.42 14.76
N ASN A 174 1.73 -2.72 13.47
CA ASN A 174 2.67 -2.22 12.47
C ASN A 174 2.05 -1.02 11.78
N TRP A 175 2.43 0.19 12.20
CA TRP A 175 1.74 1.40 11.79
C TRP A 175 2.15 1.88 10.40
N GLU A 176 1.15 2.11 9.57
CA GLU A 176 1.22 2.79 8.29
C GLU A 176 0.44 4.09 8.37
N TYR A 177 1.04 5.18 7.86
CA TYR A 177 0.41 6.49 7.83
C TYR A 177 -0.02 6.82 6.41
N LEU A 178 -1.28 7.22 6.24
CA LEU A 178 -1.86 7.57 4.95
C LEU A 178 -2.33 9.00 4.98
N SER A 179 -2.05 9.76 3.92
CA SER A 179 -2.70 11.06 3.71
C SER A 179 -3.02 11.29 2.24
N ALA A 180 -4.23 11.79 1.98
CA ALA A 180 -4.62 12.37 0.69
C ALA A 180 -4.56 13.91 0.70
N GLY A 181 -4.06 14.49 1.78
CA GLY A 181 -3.89 15.94 1.95
C GLY A 181 -2.60 16.46 1.31
N ASN A 182 -2.31 17.74 1.56
CA ASN A 182 -1.06 18.35 1.13
C ASN A 182 0.11 17.69 1.87
N ALA A 183 1.13 17.27 1.12
CA ALA A 183 2.37 16.75 1.66
C ALA A 183 3.54 17.36 0.88
N VAL A 184 4.55 17.85 1.58
CA VAL A 184 5.70 18.55 0.97
C VAL A 184 6.99 17.96 1.51
N ALA A 185 7.90 17.54 0.62
CA ALA A 185 9.24 17.15 1.02
C ALA A 185 10.00 18.39 1.49
N VAL A 186 10.45 18.40 2.75
CA VAL A 186 11.10 19.58 3.34
C VAL A 186 12.60 19.40 3.51
N LYS A 187 13.10 18.15 3.51
CA LYS A 187 14.52 17.87 3.72
C LYS A 187 14.92 16.48 3.23
N ASP A 188 16.02 16.38 2.48
CA ASP A 188 16.68 15.11 2.16
C ASP A 188 17.54 14.67 3.35
N ILE A 189 17.24 13.48 3.88
CA ILE A 189 17.93 12.85 5.00
C ILE A 189 18.49 11.47 4.63
N SER A 190 18.79 11.25 3.35
CA SER A 190 19.26 9.95 2.81
C SER A 190 20.54 9.41 3.44
N HIS A 191 21.30 10.23 4.17
CA HIS A 191 22.47 9.78 4.92
C HIS A 191 22.12 8.70 5.96
N TYR A 192 20.91 8.71 6.54
CA TYR A 192 20.45 7.66 7.46
C TYR A 192 20.28 6.29 6.80
N LEU A 193 20.03 6.24 5.48
CA LEU A 193 20.00 4.97 4.74
C LEU A 193 21.42 4.41 4.54
N ARG A 194 22.45 5.26 4.57
CA ARG A 194 23.82 4.95 4.16
C ARG A 194 24.78 4.69 5.32
N GLU A 195 24.47 5.23 6.49
CA GLU A 195 25.35 5.19 7.68
C GLU A 195 25.12 3.96 8.58
N GLN A 196 24.35 2.97 8.14
CA GLN A 196 24.09 1.73 8.88
C GLN A 196 25.30 0.79 8.80
N LYS A 197 26.33 1.07 9.60
CA LYS A 197 27.47 0.18 9.85
C LYS A 197 27.39 -0.48 11.22
#